data_AF-A0A2P5BZP9-F1
#
_entry.id   AF-A0A2P5BZP9-F1
#
_cell.length_a   1.000
_cell.length_b   1.000
_cell.length_c   1.000
_cell.angle_alpha   90.00
_cell.angle_beta   90.00
_cell.angle_gamma   90.00
#
_symmetry.space_group_name_H-M   'P 1'
#
loop_
_entity.id
_entity.type
_entity.pdbx_description
1 polymer ?
#
loop_
_entity_poly.entity_id
_entity_poly.type
_entity_poly.pdbx_seq_one_letter_code
_entity_poly.pdbx_strand_id
1 'polypeptide(L)'
;MEKLCIVQSSNEELLVSDLKYSSLCVVVELNDKDGGVKLTCLGPDLVGDTQQPQYTVPPNVWFGAFPTKDISISTDGTLLKSAPRDAESHYSLVGCTCAPAFQFQDFELAKRSELVSRFPSSEHLISFLTFPE
;
A
#
# COMPACT_ATOMS: atom_id res chain seq x y z
N MET A 1 10.80 9.21 5.52
CA MET A 1 10.49 8.43 4.30
C MET A 1 8.98 8.39 4.20
N GLU A 2 8.42 9.04 3.19
CA GLU A 2 6.96 9.18 3.01
C GLU A 2 6.40 7.90 2.42
N LYS A 3 5.71 7.13 3.25
CA LYS A 3 4.97 5.90 2.93
C LYS A 3 3.60 6.02 3.60
N LEU A 4 2.58 5.42 3.01
CA LEU A 4 1.31 5.25 3.71
C LEU A 4 1.43 4.02 4.62
N CYS A 5 1.23 4.23 5.92
CA CYS A 5 1.22 3.12 6.87
C CYS A 5 0.03 2.20 6.60
N ILE A 6 0.12 0.95 7.06
CA ILE A 6 -1.01 0.02 6.92
C ILE A 6 -2.20 0.55 7.73
N VAL A 7 -3.31 0.74 7.05
CA VAL A 7 -4.58 1.22 7.57
C VAL A 7 -5.72 0.36 7.03
N GLN A 8 -6.87 0.46 7.64
CA GLN A 8 -8.12 -0.13 7.15
C GLN A 8 -9.22 0.92 7.29
N SER A 9 -10.16 0.93 6.35
CA SER A 9 -11.45 1.60 6.55
C SER A 9 -12.56 0.56 6.56
N SER A 10 -13.44 0.68 7.54
CA SER A 10 -14.66 -0.11 7.64
C SER A 10 -15.73 0.53 6.74
N ASN A 11 -16.44 -0.28 5.95
CA ASN A 11 -17.58 0.17 5.12
C ASN A 11 -17.29 1.14 3.96
N GLU A 12 -16.04 1.61 3.78
CA GLU A 12 -15.66 2.53 2.71
C GLU A 12 -14.72 1.88 1.71
N GLU A 13 -15.04 2.01 0.43
CA GLU A 13 -14.08 1.74 -0.64
C GLU A 13 -13.18 2.95 -0.84
N LEU A 14 -11.88 2.72 -0.99
CA LEU A 14 -10.91 3.77 -1.28
C LEU A 14 -10.49 3.70 -2.75
N LEU A 15 -10.90 4.70 -3.51
CA LEU A 15 -10.40 4.92 -4.84
C LEU A 15 -9.08 5.68 -4.79
N VAL A 16 -8.03 5.09 -5.37
CA VAL A 16 -6.71 5.68 -5.51
C VAL A 16 -6.43 5.92 -6.99
N SER A 17 -6.22 7.17 -7.35
CA SER A 17 -5.91 7.60 -8.72
C SER A 17 -4.51 8.19 -8.79
N ASP A 18 -3.75 7.85 -9.83
CA ASP A 18 -2.46 8.46 -10.11
C ASP A 18 -2.65 9.91 -10.59
N LEU A 19 -1.96 10.87 -9.96
CA LEU A 19 -2.09 12.30 -10.29
C LEU A 19 -0.81 12.89 -10.90
N LYS A 20 0.37 12.48 -10.42
CA LYS A 20 1.69 12.91 -10.94
C LYS A 20 2.79 12.09 -10.30
N TYR A 21 3.84 11.75 -11.03
CA TYR A 21 4.94 11.00 -10.45
C TYR A 21 6.31 11.24 -11.10
N SER A 22 7.34 10.87 -10.35
CA SER A 22 8.64 10.43 -10.87
C SER A 22 8.93 8.95 -10.51
N SER A 23 8.11 8.37 -9.62
CA SER A 23 8.03 6.95 -9.31
C SER A 23 6.57 6.48 -9.26
N LEU A 24 6.26 5.31 -9.82
CA LEU A 24 4.94 4.68 -9.69
C LEU A 24 4.58 4.41 -8.22
N CYS A 25 3.30 4.36 -7.87
CA CYS A 25 2.85 3.99 -6.52
C CYS A 25 2.49 2.50 -6.47
N VAL A 26 2.85 1.81 -5.39
CA VAL A 26 2.39 0.44 -5.12
C VAL A 26 1.45 0.46 -3.94
N VAL A 27 0.22 0.02 -4.16
CA VAL A 27 -0.75 -0.30 -3.11
C VAL A 27 -0.55 -1.75 -2.69
N VAL A 28 -0.46 -1.97 -1.38
CA VAL A 28 -0.33 -3.28 -0.76
C VAL A 28 -1.64 -3.62 -0.07
N GLU A 29 -2.18 -4.80 -0.30
CA GLU A 29 -3.37 -5.31 0.38
C GLU A 29 -3.02 -6.65 1.07
N LEU A 30 -3.43 -6.82 2.33
CA LEU A 30 -3.28 -8.07 3.07
C LEU A 30 -4.62 -8.82 3.09
N ASN A 31 -4.62 -10.08 2.66
CA ASN A 31 -5.82 -10.90 2.57
C ASN A 31 -6.00 -11.74 3.84
N ASP A 32 -7.00 -11.40 4.65
CA ASP A 32 -7.31 -12.11 5.90
C ASP A 32 -7.69 -13.59 5.72
N LYS A 33 -8.11 -14.03 4.53
CA LYS A 33 -8.57 -15.41 4.31
C LYS A 33 -7.43 -16.40 4.17
N ASP A 34 -6.35 -16.00 3.53
CA ASP A 34 -5.22 -16.87 3.18
C ASP A 34 -3.85 -16.33 3.62
N GLY A 35 -3.81 -15.12 4.21
CA GLY A 35 -2.59 -14.44 4.59
C GLY A 35 -1.79 -13.88 3.41
N GLY A 36 -2.34 -13.92 2.20
CA GLY A 36 -1.71 -13.50 0.97
C GLY A 36 -1.54 -11.99 0.87
N VAL A 37 -0.57 -11.57 0.07
CA VAL A 37 -0.30 -10.17 -0.24
C VAL A 37 -0.64 -9.90 -1.70
N LYS A 38 -1.47 -8.89 -1.94
CA LYS A 38 -1.71 -8.35 -3.28
C LYS A 38 -0.96 -7.02 -3.43
N LEU A 39 -0.26 -6.90 -4.55
CA LEU A 39 0.46 -5.69 -4.93
C LEU A 39 -0.19 -5.13 -6.18
N THR A 40 -0.68 -3.90 -6.07
CA THR A 40 -1.34 -3.20 -7.17
C THR A 40 -0.49 -1.98 -7.54
N CYS A 41 0.01 -1.93 -8.78
CA CYS A 41 0.82 -0.82 -9.24
C CYS A 41 -0.04 0.25 -9.93
N LEU A 42 0.04 1.48 -9.43
CA LEU A 42 -0.60 2.65 -10.00
C LEU A 42 0.38 3.41 -10.88
N GLY A 43 -0.04 3.68 -12.12
CA GLY A 43 0.72 4.37 -13.14
C GLY A 43 -0.09 4.61 -14.40
N PRO A 44 0.39 5.41 -15.35
CA PRO A 44 -0.42 5.88 -16.47
C PRO A 44 -0.31 4.98 -17.71
N ASP A 45 0.43 3.88 -17.63
CA ASP A 45 0.46 2.91 -18.73
C ASP A 45 -0.92 2.27 -18.86
N LEU A 46 -1.62 2.60 -19.95
CA LEU A 46 -2.95 2.11 -20.29
C LEU A 46 -2.91 0.85 -21.16
N VAL A 47 -1.75 0.52 -21.72
CA VAL A 47 -1.61 -0.52 -22.75
C VAL A 47 -0.98 -1.77 -22.16
N GLY A 48 -0.06 -1.62 -21.21
CA GLY A 48 0.52 -2.74 -20.48
C GLY A 48 -0.40 -3.30 -19.39
N ASP A 49 -0.18 -4.56 -19.03
CA ASP A 49 -0.97 -5.26 -17.98
C ASP A 49 -0.38 -5.11 -16.56
N THR A 50 0.65 -4.28 -16.41
CA THR A 50 1.44 -4.18 -15.16
C THR A 50 1.08 -2.98 -14.29
N GLN A 51 0.32 -2.03 -14.83
CA GLN A 51 -0.06 -0.79 -14.17
C GLN A 51 -1.53 -0.49 -14.45
N GLN A 52 -2.12 0.34 -13.60
CA GLN A 52 -3.42 0.94 -13.89
C GLN A 52 -3.47 2.37 -13.35
N PRO A 53 -4.12 3.33 -14.03
CA PRO A 53 -4.19 4.70 -13.54
C PRO A 53 -5.00 4.86 -12.26
N GLN A 54 -5.88 3.91 -11.98
CA GLN A 54 -6.87 4.00 -10.93
C GLN A 54 -7.19 2.61 -10.39
N TYR A 55 -7.35 2.51 -9.08
CA TYR A 55 -7.70 1.28 -8.39
C TYR A 55 -8.63 1.56 -7.20
N THR A 56 -9.51 0.61 -6.90
CA THR A 56 -10.36 0.64 -5.71
C THR A 56 -9.90 -0.43 -4.73
N VAL A 57 -9.49 -0.01 -3.53
CA VAL A 57 -9.27 -0.92 -2.40
C VAL A 57 -10.63 -1.27 -1.80
N PRO A 58 -11.00 -2.56 -1.68
CA PRO A 58 -12.25 -2.98 -1.06
C PRO A 58 -12.35 -2.57 0.42
N PRO A 59 -13.56 -2.42 0.98
CA PRO A 59 -13.72 -2.13 2.39
C PRO A 59 -13.27 -3.32 3.24
N ASN A 60 -12.87 -3.05 4.47
CA ASN A 60 -12.41 -4.07 5.43
C ASN A 60 -11.15 -4.85 4.99
N VAL A 61 -10.31 -4.23 4.16
CA VAL A 61 -9.00 -4.76 3.78
C VAL A 61 -7.92 -3.90 4.42
N TRP A 62 -6.93 -4.54 5.04
CA TRP A 62 -5.71 -3.87 5.47
C TRP A 62 -4.88 -3.49 4.26
N PHE A 63 -4.57 -2.21 4.10
CA PHE A 63 -3.77 -1.73 2.98
C PHE A 63 -2.75 -0.66 3.38
N GLY A 64 -1.65 -0.61 2.65
CA GLY A 64 -0.64 0.45 2.74
C GLY A 64 -0.16 0.84 1.35
N ALA A 65 0.72 1.84 1.25
CA ALA A 65 1.27 2.23 -0.05
C ALA A 65 2.69 2.78 0.04
N PHE A 66 3.47 2.58 -1.01
CA PHE A 66 4.84 3.09 -1.12
C PHE A 66 5.23 3.38 -2.59
N PRO A 67 6.12 4.36 -2.84
CA PRO A 67 6.67 4.58 -4.18
C PRO A 67 7.59 3.45 -4.65
N THR A 68 7.52 3.10 -5.93
CA THR A 68 8.49 2.22 -6.60
C THR A 68 9.90 2.79 -6.43
N LYS A 69 10.86 1.90 -6.14
CA LYS A 69 12.26 2.15 -5.69
C LYS A 69 12.48 2.27 -4.18
N ASP A 70 11.46 2.15 -3.32
CA ASP A 70 11.71 2.04 -1.87
C ASP A 70 12.06 0.60 -1.47
N ILE A 71 11.37 -0.38 -2.07
CA ILE A 71 11.60 -1.80 -1.88
C ILE A 71 11.36 -2.56 -3.20
N SER A 72 12.04 -3.69 -3.37
CA SER A 72 11.68 -4.71 -4.34
C SER A 72 11.27 -5.97 -3.58
N ILE A 73 10.14 -6.55 -4.00
CA ILE A 73 9.57 -7.76 -3.40
C ILE A 73 9.86 -8.90 -4.36
N SER A 74 10.71 -9.85 -3.95
CA SER A 74 10.94 -11.06 -4.74
C SER A 74 9.75 -12.01 -4.62
N THR A 75 9.68 -12.97 -5.53
CA THR A 75 8.58 -13.94 -5.66
C THR A 75 8.38 -14.83 -4.43
N ASP A 76 9.38 -14.92 -3.55
CA ASP A 76 9.36 -15.65 -2.27
C ASP A 76 8.96 -14.76 -1.07
N GLY A 77 8.59 -13.50 -1.31
CA GLY A 77 8.22 -12.54 -0.26
C GLY A 77 9.41 -11.84 0.39
N THR A 78 10.65 -12.10 -0.04
CA THR A 78 11.81 -11.39 0.50
C THR A 78 11.78 -9.92 0.09
N LEU A 79 11.91 -9.04 1.08
CA LEU A 79 12.02 -7.61 0.85
C LEU A 79 13.47 -7.19 0.72
N LEU A 80 13.85 -6.75 -0.47
CA LEU A 80 15.11 -6.08 -0.72
C LEU A 80 14.88 -4.59 -0.63
N LYS A 81 15.34 -4.00 0.48
CA LYS A 81 15.32 -2.55 0.67
C LYS A 81 16.30 -1.91 -0.31
N SER A 82 15.81 -0.99 -1.12
CA SER A 82 16.65 -0.24 -2.05
C SER A 82 17.45 0.84 -1.31
N ALA A 83 18.46 1.41 -1.98
CA ALA A 83 19.16 2.58 -1.48
C ALA A 83 18.15 3.73 -1.24
N PRO A 84 18.39 4.60 -0.24
CA PRO A 84 17.51 5.74 -0.01
C PRO A 84 17.31 6.56 -1.28
N ARG A 85 16.05 6.77 -1.67
CA ARG A 85 15.69 7.62 -2.81
C ARG A 85 15.90 9.10 -2.48
N ASP A 86 16.18 9.90 -3.49
CA ASP A 86 16.07 11.35 -3.41
C ASP A 86 14.58 11.75 -3.42
N ALA A 87 14.10 12.30 -2.31
CA ALA A 87 12.67 12.57 -2.10
C ALA A 87 12.12 13.64 -3.05
N GLU A 88 12.94 14.60 -3.48
CA GLU A 88 12.52 15.68 -4.39
C GLU A 88 12.29 15.17 -5.80
N SER A 89 13.10 14.18 -6.22
CA SER A 89 13.06 13.61 -7.56
C SER A 89 12.33 12.27 -7.63
N HIS A 90 11.93 11.67 -6.52
CA HIS A 90 11.26 10.36 -6.52
C HIS A 90 10.06 10.39 -5.58
N TYR A 91 8.91 10.75 -6.11
CA TYR A 91 7.65 10.74 -5.35
C TYR A 91 6.51 10.21 -6.23
N SER A 92 5.42 9.87 -5.56
CA SER A 92 4.13 9.54 -6.16
C SER A 92 3.07 10.44 -5.53
N LEU A 93 2.39 11.24 -6.34
CA LEU A 93 1.23 12.01 -5.92
C LEU A 93 -0.02 11.26 -6.39
N VAL A 94 -0.88 10.92 -5.44
CA VAL A 94 -2.14 10.19 -5.69
C VAL A 94 -3.33 10.96 -5.16
N GLY A 95 -4.48 10.78 -5.81
CA GLY A 95 -5.78 11.25 -5.35
C GLY A 95 -6.50 10.10 -4.66
N CYS A 96 -7.07 10.36 -3.49
CA CYS A 96 -7.77 9.38 -2.68
C CYS A 96 -9.22 9.84 -2.48
N THR A 97 -10.19 9.03 -2.91
CA THR A 97 -11.63 9.30 -2.72
C THR A 97 -12.29 8.12 -2.03
N CYS A 98 -12.98 8.36 -0.92
CA CYS A 98 -13.75 7.33 -0.23
C CYS A 98 -15.24 7.39 -0.64
N ALA A 99 -15.86 6.23 -0.80
CA ALA A 99 -17.31 6.09 -0.88
C ALA A 99 -17.77 4.92 0.00
N PRO A 100 -18.61 5.16 1.04
CA PRO A 100 -19.07 6.45 1.59
C PRO A 100 -17.95 7.41 2.02
N ALA A 101 -18.31 8.66 2.35
CA ALA A 101 -17.34 9.70 2.68
C ALA A 101 -16.62 9.44 4.00
N PHE A 102 -15.29 9.55 3.98
CA PHE A 102 -14.38 9.27 5.10
C PHE A 102 -14.92 9.69 6.47
N GLN A 103 -15.02 8.72 7.37
CA GLN A 103 -15.29 8.94 8.80
C GLN A 103 -14.13 8.44 9.67
N PHE A 104 -13.72 9.24 10.66
CA PHE A 104 -12.68 8.83 11.61
C PHE A 104 -13.06 7.58 12.42
N GLN A 105 -14.35 7.32 12.63
CA GLN A 105 -14.81 6.13 13.36
C GLN A 105 -14.61 4.83 12.56
N ASP A 106 -14.54 4.93 11.24
CA ASP A 106 -14.34 3.80 10.34
C ASP A 106 -12.85 3.56 10.05
N PHE A 107 -11.98 4.53 10.37
CA PHE A 107 -10.53 4.46 10.17
C PHE A 107 -9.81 3.71 11.29
N GLU A 108 -8.97 2.75 10.90
CA GLU A 108 -8.09 2.03 11.81
C GLU A 108 -6.64 2.07 11.34
N LEU A 109 -5.73 2.48 12.23
CA LEU A 109 -4.28 2.40 12.00
C LEU A 109 -3.75 1.09 12.57
N ALA A 110 -3.04 0.32 11.76
CA ALA A 110 -2.55 -0.98 12.16
C ALA A 110 -1.51 -0.93 13.28
N LYS A 111 -1.63 -1.85 14.24
CA LYS A 111 -0.56 -2.21 15.18
C LYS A 111 0.34 -3.26 14.56
N ARG A 112 1.65 -3.05 14.62
CA ARG A 112 2.63 -3.98 14.03
C ARG A 112 2.50 -5.38 14.64
N SER A 113 2.47 -5.48 15.97
CA SER A 113 2.40 -6.77 16.66
C SER A 113 1.18 -7.60 16.26
N GLU A 114 0.02 -6.94 16.12
CA GLU A 114 -1.22 -7.59 15.70
C GLU A 114 -1.14 -8.12 14.28
N LEU A 115 -0.71 -7.29 13.33
CA LEU A 115 -0.59 -7.71 11.94
C LEU A 115 0.46 -8.79 11.75
N VAL A 116 1.61 -8.72 12.41
CA VAL A 116 2.63 -9.78 12.34
C VAL A 116 2.08 -11.10 12.86
N SER A 117 1.26 -11.08 13.92
CA SER A 117 0.59 -12.27 14.44
C SER A 117 -0.42 -12.86 13.44
N ARG A 118 -1.20 -12.00 12.75
CA ARG A 118 -2.19 -12.41 11.74
C ARG A 118 -1.57 -12.87 10.42
N PHE A 119 -0.46 -12.26 10.02
CA PHE A 119 0.19 -12.42 8.72
C PHE A 119 1.70 -12.73 8.89
N PRO A 120 2.06 -13.85 9.54
CA PRO A 120 3.45 -14.12 9.91
C PRO A 120 4.40 -14.20 8.71
N SER A 121 3.92 -14.72 7.57
CA SER A 121 4.70 -14.80 6.33
C SER A 121 5.05 -13.44 5.72
N SER A 122 4.41 -12.35 6.17
CA SER A 122 4.60 -10.98 5.67
C SER A 122 5.21 -10.04 6.70
N GLU A 123 5.84 -10.57 7.76
CA GLU A 123 6.41 -9.80 8.87
C GLU A 123 7.31 -8.65 8.41
N HIS A 124 8.19 -8.89 7.44
CA HIS A 124 9.10 -7.88 6.92
C HIS A 124 8.35 -6.72 6.25
N LEU A 125 7.30 -7.02 5.49
CA LEU A 125 6.47 -6.02 4.81
C LEU A 125 5.66 -5.19 5.79
N ILE A 126 5.06 -5.86 6.77
CA ILE A 126 4.32 -5.20 7.84
C ILE A 126 5.26 -4.31 8.64
N SER A 127 6.44 -4.80 9.02
CA SER A 127 7.45 -3.99 9.70
C SER A 127 7.90 -2.79 8.88
N PHE A 128 8.00 -2.95 7.56
CA PHE A 128 8.30 -1.85 6.64
C PHE A 128 7.15 -0.84 6.52
N LEU A 129 5.88 -1.23 6.64
CA LEU A 129 4.72 -0.35 6.44
C LEU A 129 4.00 0.03 7.75
N THR A 130 4.60 -0.22 8.91
CA THR A 130 4.05 0.16 10.22
C THR A 130 5.08 0.88 11.08
N PHE A 131 4.61 1.62 12.09
CA PHE A 131 5.49 2.17 13.12
C PHE A 131 5.89 1.09 14.13
N PRO A 132 7.10 1.18 14.71
CA PRO A 132 7.39 0.43 15.93
C PRO A 132 6.49 0.94 17.04
N GLU A 133 6.08 0.04 17.92
CA GLU A 133 5.39 0.37 19.18
C GLU A 133 6.34 1.05 20.16
#